data_AF-A0A7S1US78-F1
#
_entry.id   AF-A0A7S1US78-F1
#
_cell.length_a   1.000
_cell.length_b   1.000
_cell.length_c   1.000
_cell.angle_alpha   90.00
_cell.angle_beta   90.00
_cell.angle_gamma   90.00
#
_symmetry.space_group_name_H-M   'P 1'
#
loop_
_entity.id
_entity.type
_entity.pdbx_description
1 polymer ?
#
loop_
_entity_poly.entity_id
_entity_poly.type
_entity_poly.pdbx_seq_one_letter_code
_entity_poly.pdbx_strand_id
1 'polypeptide(L)'
;ADMENDMDVAKLALKTVAAALDTEEIPLDSVLDVSVVRARDAVSHFCVGSASSSPPVNLEQGLYICGDWIDRTGHASWSTEKAVVTGRQAAACLATDFGLVCETDTIPAASDSEQLALLRRVSRTVK
;
A
#
# COMPACT_ATOMS: atom_id res chain seq x y z
N ALA A 1 17.19 5.10 -4.58
CA ALA A 1 18.60 4.76 -4.73
C ALA A 1 18.94 4.86 -6.21
N ASP A 2 19.80 5.78 -6.58
CA ASP A 2 20.15 6.06 -7.98
C ASP A 2 21.30 5.14 -8.44
N MET A 3 21.19 3.85 -8.10
CA MET A 3 22.21 2.85 -8.42
C MET A 3 21.79 2.13 -9.70
N GLU A 4 22.52 2.39 -10.78
CA GLU A 4 22.23 1.80 -12.10
C GLU A 4 22.77 0.36 -12.23
N ASN A 5 23.83 0.02 -11.51
CA ASN A 5 24.43 -1.31 -11.55
C ASN A 5 23.83 -2.24 -10.48
N ASP A 6 23.32 -3.39 -10.93
CA ASP A 6 22.70 -4.41 -10.07
C ASP A 6 23.69 -5.04 -9.08
N MET A 7 24.95 -5.18 -9.48
CA MET A 7 25.98 -5.75 -8.62
C MET A 7 26.38 -4.81 -7.48
N ASP A 8 26.29 -3.49 -7.70
CA ASP A 8 26.51 -2.53 -6.62
C ASP A 8 25.37 -2.60 -5.59
N VAL A 9 24.13 -2.82 -6.05
CA VAL A 9 22.97 -3.04 -5.16
C VAL A 9 23.15 -4.31 -4.34
N ALA A 10 23.56 -5.41 -4.98
CA ALA A 10 23.85 -6.67 -4.29
C ALA A 10 24.95 -6.51 -3.23
N LYS A 11 26.08 -5.87 -3.59
CA LYS A 11 27.18 -5.61 -2.65
C LYS A 11 26.74 -4.78 -1.45
N LEU A 12 25.95 -3.72 -1.68
CA LEU A 12 25.41 -2.90 -0.59
C LEU A 12 24.47 -3.72 0.30
N ALA A 13 23.63 -4.58 -0.27
CA ALA A 13 22.72 -5.44 0.47
C ALA A 13 23.49 -6.41 1.38
N LEU A 14 24.49 -7.12 0.86
CA LEU A 14 25.31 -8.07 1.63
C LEU A 14 26.02 -7.40 2.80
N LYS A 15 26.68 -6.26 2.54
CA LYS A 15 27.32 -5.45 3.58
C LYS A 15 26.32 -5.00 4.66
N THR A 16 25.12 -4.58 4.26
CA THR A 16 24.09 -4.09 5.18
C THR A 16 23.54 -5.23 6.04
N VAL A 17 23.35 -6.42 5.47
CA VAL A 17 22.92 -7.62 6.21
C VAL A 17 23.96 -7.98 7.28
N ALA A 18 25.24 -8.03 6.91
CA ALA A 18 26.33 -8.31 7.83
C ALA A 18 26.36 -7.32 9.01
N ALA A 19 26.21 -6.02 8.71
CA ALA A 19 26.16 -4.98 9.74
C ALA A 19 24.90 -5.05 10.62
N ALA A 20 23.73 -5.36 10.05
CA ALA A 20 22.47 -5.43 10.78
C ALA A 20 22.38 -6.65 11.71
N LEU A 21 23.04 -7.75 11.33
CA LEU A 21 23.04 -9.01 12.06
C LEU A 21 24.30 -9.26 12.90
N ASP A 22 25.29 -8.37 12.82
CA ASP A 22 26.61 -8.51 13.44
C ASP A 22 27.32 -9.82 13.04
N THR A 23 27.39 -10.07 11.73
CA THR A 23 28.02 -11.27 11.15
C THR A 23 29.13 -10.92 10.16
N GLU A 24 29.91 -11.92 9.76
CA GLU A 24 30.78 -11.79 8.59
C GLU A 24 29.97 -11.54 7.31
N GLU A 25 30.55 -10.81 6.37
CA GLU A 25 29.93 -10.55 5.06
C GLU A 25 30.00 -11.80 4.18
N ILE A 26 28.87 -12.12 3.55
CA ILE A 26 28.78 -13.21 2.57
C ILE A 26 29.63 -12.82 1.34
N PRO A 27 30.60 -13.64 0.92
CA PRO A 27 31.42 -13.35 -0.25
C PRO A 27 30.59 -13.25 -1.53
N LEU A 28 30.85 -12.24 -2.37
CA LEU A 28 30.06 -11.98 -3.57
C LEU A 28 30.11 -13.13 -4.59
N ASP A 29 31.21 -13.88 -4.63
CA ASP A 29 31.41 -15.08 -5.46
C ASP A 29 30.54 -16.27 -5.02
N SER A 30 30.01 -16.26 -3.79
CA SER A 30 29.04 -17.25 -3.31
C SER A 30 27.60 -16.96 -3.76
N VAL A 31 27.35 -15.79 -4.36
CA VAL A 31 26.03 -15.42 -4.88
C VAL A 31 25.77 -16.12 -6.21
N LEU A 32 24.73 -16.94 -6.27
CA LEU A 32 24.37 -17.70 -7.47
C LEU A 32 23.69 -16.84 -8.54
N ASP A 33 22.87 -15.87 -8.11
CA ASP A 33 22.08 -15.03 -9.00
C ASP A 33 21.72 -13.69 -8.34
N VAL A 34 21.60 -12.64 -9.16
CA VAL A 34 21.20 -11.30 -8.74
C VAL A 34 20.17 -10.78 -9.74
N SER A 35 18.98 -10.44 -9.23
CA SER A 35 17.93 -9.78 -9.99
C SER A 35 17.44 -8.56 -9.23
N VAL A 36 17.57 -7.37 -9.83
CA VAL A 36 17.14 -6.11 -9.23
C VAL A 36 15.95 -5.54 -9.99
N VAL A 37 14.82 -5.39 -9.29
CA VAL A 37 13.62 -4.74 -9.83
C VAL A 37 13.58 -3.29 -9.33
N ARG A 38 13.55 -2.34 -10.27
CA ARG A 38 13.44 -0.91 -9.97
C ARG A 38 12.02 -0.44 -10.27
N ALA A 39 11.22 -0.24 -9.24
CA ALA A 39 9.84 0.25 -9.35
C ALA A 39 9.77 1.72 -8.90
N ARG A 40 9.91 2.66 -9.83
CA ARG A 40 9.99 4.12 -9.54
C ARG A 40 8.80 4.64 -8.75
N ASP A 41 7.61 4.11 -9.03
CA ASP A 41 6.35 4.57 -8.43
C ASP A 41 5.76 3.57 -7.42
N ALA A 42 6.56 2.64 -6.86
CA ALA A 42 6.07 1.65 -5.90
C ALA A 42 5.44 2.26 -4.63
N VAL A 43 5.90 3.44 -4.22
CA VAL A 43 5.49 4.14 -2.99
C VAL A 43 4.87 5.52 -3.28
N SER A 44 4.38 5.72 -4.50
CA SER A 44 3.82 7.00 -4.97
C SER A 44 2.65 7.52 -4.13
N HIS A 45 1.91 6.62 -3.49
CA HIS A 45 0.73 6.91 -2.69
C HIS A 45 1.04 7.20 -1.20
N PHE A 46 2.28 7.10 -0.72
CA PHE A 46 2.61 7.40 0.68
C PHE A 46 3.14 8.82 0.92
N CYS A 47 3.01 9.73 -0.05
CA CYS A 47 3.40 11.13 0.19
C CYS A 47 2.51 11.76 1.27
N VAL A 48 3.08 12.71 2.02
CA VAL A 48 2.37 13.43 3.08
C VAL A 48 1.15 14.13 2.47
N GLY A 49 -0.04 13.87 3.02
CA GLY A 49 -1.30 14.44 2.52
C GLY A 49 -1.97 13.66 1.37
N SER A 50 -1.35 12.61 0.82
CA SER A 50 -1.94 11.76 -0.24
C SER A 50 -3.35 11.24 0.06
N ALA A 51 -3.60 10.85 1.31
CA ALA A 51 -4.90 10.31 1.72
C ALA A 51 -6.02 11.36 1.57
N SER A 52 -5.74 12.64 1.83
CA SER A 52 -6.74 13.71 1.70
C SER A 52 -7.10 14.04 0.26
N SER A 53 -6.25 13.69 -0.71
CA SER A 53 -6.52 13.88 -2.13
C SER A 53 -6.93 12.58 -2.83
N SER A 54 -7.11 11.50 -2.08
CA SER A 54 -7.52 10.21 -2.66
C SER A 54 -9.00 10.28 -3.07
N PRO A 55 -9.34 9.99 -4.34
CA PRO A 55 -10.72 10.03 -4.80
C PRO A 55 -11.59 8.94 -4.17
N PRO A 56 -12.92 9.13 -4.12
CA PRO A 56 -13.86 8.07 -3.76
C PRO A 56 -13.93 6.99 -4.84
N VAL A 57 -14.56 5.85 -4.52
CA VAL A 57 -14.80 4.72 -5.45
C VAL A 57 -15.62 5.14 -6.68
N ASN A 58 -16.64 5.99 -6.48
CA ASN A 58 -17.52 6.48 -7.55
C ASN A 58 -17.10 7.89 -7.94
N LEU A 59 -16.64 8.09 -9.18
CA LEU A 59 -16.29 9.40 -9.71
C LEU A 59 -17.49 10.07 -10.40
N GLU A 60 -18.21 9.29 -11.19
CA GLU A 60 -19.44 9.66 -11.88
C GLU A 60 -20.21 8.38 -12.27
N GLN A 61 -21.49 8.50 -12.62
CA GLN A 61 -22.29 7.35 -13.04
C GLN A 61 -21.66 6.68 -14.28
N GLY A 62 -21.29 5.41 -14.16
CA GLY A 62 -20.59 4.66 -15.21
C GLY A 62 -19.05 4.73 -15.14
N LEU A 63 -18.47 5.49 -14.20
CA LEU A 63 -17.04 5.57 -13.96
C LEU A 63 -16.70 5.31 -12.50
N TYR A 64 -16.15 4.12 -12.25
CA TYR A 64 -15.77 3.66 -10.92
C TYR A 64 -14.28 3.32 -10.90
N ILE A 65 -13.63 3.58 -9.79
CA ILE A 65 -12.21 3.30 -9.58
C ILE A 65 -12.00 2.44 -8.34
N CYS A 66 -10.99 1.59 -8.39
CA CYS A 66 -10.59 0.72 -7.29
C CYS A 66 -9.06 0.63 -7.21
N GLY A 67 -8.56 -0.01 -6.16
CA GLY A 67 -7.14 -0.18 -5.90
C GLY A 67 -6.64 0.71 -4.76
N ASP A 68 -5.34 0.98 -4.77
CA ASP A 68 -4.68 1.55 -3.60
C ASP A 68 -4.77 3.08 -3.50
N TRP A 69 -4.97 3.72 -4.66
CA TRP A 69 -5.03 5.17 -4.83
C TRP A 69 -6.37 5.82 -4.50
N ILE A 70 -7.34 5.05 -4.02
CA ILE A 70 -8.64 5.58 -3.61
C ILE A 70 -8.70 5.83 -2.10
N ASP A 71 -9.75 6.53 -1.65
CA ASP A 71 -9.99 6.87 -0.25
C ASP A 71 -9.64 5.70 0.68
N ARG A 72 -8.89 6.01 1.74
CA ARG A 72 -8.32 5.06 2.69
C ARG A 72 -9.21 4.85 3.90
N THR A 73 -10.41 5.42 3.91
CA THR A 73 -11.35 5.25 5.00
C THR A 73 -11.71 3.76 5.14
N GLY A 74 -11.31 3.16 6.27
CA GLY A 74 -11.60 1.77 6.59
C GLY A 74 -10.48 0.77 6.27
N HIS A 75 -9.74 0.91 5.16
CA HIS A 75 -8.70 -0.07 4.79
C HIS A 75 -7.35 0.60 4.52
N ALA A 76 -6.31 0.03 5.14
CA ALA A 76 -4.95 0.52 5.00
C ALA A 76 -4.44 0.38 3.55
N SER A 77 -3.68 1.37 3.09
CA SER A 77 -2.98 1.32 1.80
C SER A 77 -1.90 0.23 1.79
N TRP A 78 -1.48 -0.14 0.59
CA TRP A 78 -0.45 -1.11 0.26
C TRP A 78 -0.80 -2.53 0.70
N SER A 79 -2.04 -2.94 0.43
CA SER A 79 -2.51 -4.30 0.67
C SER A 79 -3.28 -4.84 -0.52
N THR A 80 -3.13 -6.15 -0.77
CA THR A 80 -3.99 -6.88 -1.70
C THR A 80 -5.45 -6.90 -1.23
N GLU A 81 -5.66 -6.88 0.09
CA GLU A 81 -6.98 -6.73 0.70
C GLU A 81 -7.69 -5.46 0.23
N LYS A 82 -7.02 -4.30 0.29
CA LYS A 82 -7.61 -3.04 -0.17
C LYS A 82 -8.01 -3.10 -1.64
N ALA A 83 -7.17 -3.67 -2.51
CA ALA A 83 -7.53 -3.85 -3.92
C ALA A 83 -8.83 -4.68 -4.09
N VAL A 84 -8.98 -5.76 -3.31
CA VAL A 84 -10.19 -6.60 -3.34
C VAL A 84 -11.42 -5.85 -2.80
N VAL A 85 -11.30 -5.22 -1.62
CA VAL A 85 -12.41 -4.50 -0.98
C VAL A 85 -12.91 -3.37 -1.88
N THR A 86 -12.00 -2.58 -2.42
CA THR A 86 -12.35 -1.44 -3.26
C THR A 86 -12.93 -1.87 -4.61
N GLY A 87 -12.50 -3.02 -5.16
CA GLY A 87 -13.15 -3.65 -6.31
C GLY A 87 -14.59 -4.06 -6.02
N ARG A 88 -14.86 -4.64 -4.84
CA ARG A 88 -16.22 -4.98 -4.40
C ARG A 88 -17.08 -3.73 -4.19
N GLN A 89 -16.52 -2.68 -3.61
CA GLN A 89 -17.21 -1.38 -3.47
C GLN A 89 -17.58 -0.80 -4.84
N ALA A 90 -16.67 -0.85 -5.82
CA ALA A 90 -16.93 -0.39 -7.18
C ALA A 90 -18.07 -1.18 -7.85
N ALA A 91 -18.08 -2.50 -7.68
CA ALA A 91 -19.17 -3.35 -8.18
C ALA A 91 -20.52 -3.04 -7.53
N ALA A 92 -20.54 -2.76 -6.22
CA ALA A 92 -21.75 -2.36 -5.51
C ALA A 92 -22.27 -0.98 -5.97
N CYS A 93 -21.38 -0.01 -6.18
CA CYS A 93 -21.74 1.31 -6.72
C CYS A 93 -22.34 1.18 -8.13
N LEU A 94 -21.68 0.42 -9.01
CA LEU A 94 -22.18 0.15 -10.37
C LEU A 94 -23.57 -0.47 -10.33
N ALA A 95 -23.77 -1.49 -9.49
CA ALA A 95 -25.06 -2.16 -9.43
C ALA A 95 -26.17 -1.23 -8.94
N THR A 96 -25.87 -0.38 -7.95
CA THR A 96 -26.80 0.64 -7.46
C THR A 96 -27.19 1.62 -8.56
N ASP A 97 -26.22 2.15 -9.28
CA ASP A 97 -26.43 3.18 -10.32
C ASP A 97 -27.24 2.67 -11.52
N PHE A 98 -27.19 1.37 -11.80
CA PHE A 98 -27.89 0.74 -12.94
C PHE A 98 -29.05 -0.16 -12.53
N GLY A 99 -29.44 -0.18 -11.25
CA GLY A 99 -30.55 -1.00 -10.74
C GLY A 99 -30.33 -2.51 -10.88
N LEU A 100 -29.08 -2.95 -10.79
CA LEU A 100 -28.68 -4.36 -10.86
C LEU A 100 -28.64 -4.99 -9.46
N VAL A 101 -28.74 -6.31 -9.40
CA VAL A 101 -28.51 -7.07 -8.17
C VAL A 101 -27.02 -7.32 -8.01
N CYS A 102 -26.48 -7.04 -6.83
CA CYS A 102 -25.07 -7.27 -6.51
C CYS A 102 -24.93 -7.82 -5.09
N GLU A 103 -24.45 -9.05 -5.01
CA GLU A 103 -24.17 -9.75 -3.75
C GLU A 103 -22.68 -9.67 -3.43
N THR A 104 -22.21 -8.47 -3.11
CA THR A 104 -20.81 -8.25 -2.73
C THR A 104 -20.71 -7.69 -1.33
N ASP A 105 -20.41 -8.57 -0.37
CA ASP A 105 -20.05 -8.13 0.98
C ASP A 105 -18.61 -7.61 1.01
N THR A 106 -18.38 -6.48 1.64
CA THR A 106 -17.03 -5.98 1.93
C THR A 106 -16.62 -6.43 3.33
N ILE A 107 -15.43 -7.01 3.46
CA ILE A 107 -14.84 -7.31 4.78
C ILE A 107 -14.75 -5.98 5.54
N PRO A 108 -15.27 -5.88 6.78
CA PRO A 108 -15.18 -4.65 7.54
C PRO A 108 -13.74 -4.35 7.93
N ALA A 109 -13.42 -3.06 7.95
CA ALA A 109 -12.21 -2.51 8.54
C ALA A 109 -11.96 -3.06 9.95
N ALA A 110 -10.72 -3.43 10.25
CA ALA A 110 -10.33 -3.71 11.62
C ALA A 110 -10.51 -2.44 12.48
N SER A 111 -11.13 -2.59 13.66
CA SER A 111 -11.24 -1.50 14.61
C SER A 111 -9.87 -1.10 15.14
N ASP A 112 -9.65 0.20 15.38
CA ASP A 112 -8.47 0.67 16.10
C ASP A 112 -8.38 -0.03 17.47
N SER A 113 -7.17 -0.38 17.90
CA SER A 113 -6.94 -0.77 19.29
C SER A 113 -7.24 0.40 20.23
N GLU A 114 -7.50 0.12 21.51
CA GLU A 114 -7.78 1.18 22.50
C GLU A 114 -6.66 2.23 22.54
N GLN A 115 -5.40 1.78 22.46
CA GLN A 115 -4.23 2.66 22.47
C GLN A 115 -4.19 3.54 21.21
N LEU A 116 -4.45 2.97 20.03
CA LEU A 116 -4.45 3.72 18.78
C LEU A 116 -5.61 4.71 18.71
N ALA A 117 -6.79 4.30 19.18
CA ALA A 117 -7.96 5.16 19.27
C ALA A 117 -7.70 6.37 20.19
N LEU A 118 -7.05 6.15 21.34
CA LEU A 118 -6.64 7.22 22.26
C LEU A 118 -5.67 8.20 21.58
N LEU A 119 -4.62 7.68 20.92
CA LEU A 119 -3.64 8.50 20.23
C LEU A 119 -4.25 9.35 19.11
N ARG A 120 -5.16 8.76 18.31
CA ARG A 120 -5.90 9.51 17.27
C ARG A 120 -6.78 10.61 17.86
N ARG A 121 -7.39 10.40 19.04
CA ARG A 121 -8.16 11.47 19.72
C ARG A 121 -7.25 12.62 20.12
N VAL A 122 -6.11 12.33 20.75
CA VAL A 122 -5.13 13.36 21.12
C VAL A 122 -4.62 14.11 19.90
N SER A 123 -4.25 13.40 18.82
CA SER A 123 -3.72 14.03 17.61
C SER A 123 -4.70 14.99 16.93
N ARG A 124 -6.02 14.75 17.07
CA ARG A 124 -7.06 15.64 16.53
C ARG A 124 -7.23 16.90 17.36
N THR A 125 -6.94 16.84 18.66
CA THR A 125 -7.03 17.98 19.59
C THR A 125 -5.80 18.89 19.52
N VAL A 126 -4.64 18.35 19.16
CA VAL A 126 -3.34 19.08 19.10
C VAL A 126 -3.11 19.76 17.73
N LYS A 127 -4.11 19.82 16.86
CA LYS A 127 -4.05 20.53 15.58
C LYS A 127 -4.08 22.04 15.74
#